data_AF-Q5JW84-F1
#
_entry.id   AF-Q5JW84-F1
#
_cell.length_a   1.000
_cell.length_b   1.000
_cell.length_c   1.000
_cell.angle_alpha   90.00
_cell.angle_beta   90.00
_cell.angle_gamma   90.00
#
_symmetry.space_group_name_H-M   'P 1'
#
loop_
_entity.id
_entity.type
_entity.pdbx_description
1 polymer ?
#
loop_
_entity_poly.entity_id
_entity_poly.type
_entity_poly.pdbx_seq_one_letter_code
_entity_poly.pdbx_strand_id
1 'polypeptide(L)'
;MFQQVPMVEIDGMKLVQTRAILNYIASKYNLYGKDIKERALIDMYTEGMADLNEMILLLPLCRPEEKDAKIALIKEKTKSRYFPAFRADISLVELLYYVEELDSSLIS
;
A
#
# COMPACT_ATOMS: atom_id res chain seq x y z
N MET A 1 7.81 -21.24 -9.39
CA MET A 1 7.68 -20.17 -8.37
C MET A 1 8.75 -19.13 -8.66
N PHE A 2 8.40 -17.85 -8.79
CA PHE A 2 9.26 -16.80 -9.40
C PHE A 2 10.52 -16.39 -8.62
N GLN A 3 10.96 -17.21 -7.65
CA GLN A 3 12.14 -16.95 -6.81
C GLN A 3 12.10 -15.60 -6.09
N GLN A 4 10.89 -15.15 -5.76
CA GLN A 4 10.60 -13.87 -5.14
C GLN A 4 9.70 -14.09 -3.91
N VAL A 5 9.86 -13.20 -2.93
CA VAL A 5 8.95 -13.03 -1.80
C VAL A 5 8.08 -11.78 -2.04
N PRO A 6 6.88 -11.69 -1.45
CA PRO A 6 6.27 -12.59 -0.48
C PRO A 6 5.73 -13.91 -1.07
N MET A 7 5.70 -14.95 -0.22
CA MET A 7 5.09 -16.25 -0.47
C MET A 7 4.31 -16.69 0.77
N VAL A 8 3.10 -17.21 0.58
CA VAL A 8 2.25 -17.71 1.66
C VAL A 8 1.80 -19.14 1.35
N GLU A 9 1.95 -20.03 2.33
CA GLU A 9 1.37 -21.36 2.30
C GLU A 9 -0.01 -21.32 2.99
N ILE A 10 -1.09 -21.55 2.23
CA ILE A 10 -2.48 -21.49 2.71
C ILE A 10 -3.35 -22.46 1.91
N ASP A 11 -4.24 -23.18 2.60
CA ASP A 11 -5.16 -24.17 2.01
C ASP A 11 -4.47 -25.20 1.07
N GLY A 12 -3.25 -25.62 1.44
CA GLY A 12 -2.43 -26.55 0.66
C GLY A 12 -1.78 -25.95 -0.60
N MET A 13 -1.97 -24.65 -0.85
CA MET A 13 -1.33 -23.92 -1.95
C MET A 13 -0.10 -23.15 -1.46
N LYS A 14 0.86 -22.93 -2.35
CA LYS A 14 1.98 -21.99 -2.15
C LYS A 14 1.82 -20.80 -3.07
N LEU A 15 1.19 -19.73 -2.59
CA LEU A 15 0.87 -18.53 -3.36
C LEU A 15 2.04 -17.54 -3.31
N VAL A 16 2.40 -16.98 -4.46
CA VAL A 16 3.34 -15.86 -4.62
C VAL A 16 2.63 -14.69 -5.29
N GLN A 17 3.28 -13.51 -5.31
CA GLN A 17 2.70 -12.22 -5.72
C GLN A 17 1.74 -11.66 -4.67
N THR A 18 2.10 -10.50 -4.11
CA THR A 18 1.36 -9.83 -3.03
C THR A 18 -0.13 -9.70 -3.35
N ARG A 19 -0.47 -9.26 -4.56
CA ARG A 19 -1.87 -9.07 -4.97
C ARG A 19 -2.65 -10.37 -5.09
N ALA A 20 -2.03 -11.45 -5.58
CA ALA A 20 -2.69 -12.76 -5.64
C ALA A 20 -2.97 -13.32 -4.24
N ILE A 21 -2.01 -13.15 -3.31
CA ILE A 21 -2.15 -13.55 -1.91
C ILE A 21 -3.29 -12.76 -1.24
N LEU A 22 -3.30 -11.43 -1.36
CA LEU A 22 -4.32 -10.58 -0.75
C LEU A 22 -5.71 -10.86 -1.31
N ASN A 23 -5.84 -11.01 -2.63
CA ASN A 23 -7.11 -11.30 -3.29
C ASN A 23 -7.69 -12.64 -2.84
N TYR A 24 -6.83 -13.65 -2.64
CA TYR A 24 -7.24 -14.95 -2.12
C TYR A 24 -7.79 -14.83 -0.69
N ILE A 25 -7.03 -14.18 0.21
CA ILE A 25 -7.43 -13.97 1.61
C ILE A 25 -8.73 -13.17 1.68
N ALA A 26 -8.84 -12.07 0.94
CA ALA A 26 -10.03 -11.23 0.93
C ALA A 26 -11.26 -12.01 0.44
N SER A 27 -11.11 -12.86 -0.58
CA SER A 27 -12.20 -13.72 -1.06
C SER A 27 -12.58 -14.78 -0.03
N LYS A 28 -11.58 -15.48 0.54
CA LYS A 28 -11.77 -16.57 1.51
C LYS A 28 -12.55 -16.12 2.75
N TYR A 29 -12.29 -14.89 3.20
CA TYR A 29 -12.91 -14.33 4.41
C TYR A 29 -14.04 -13.34 4.13
N ASN A 30 -14.58 -13.31 2.91
CA ASN A 30 -15.72 -12.47 2.50
C ASN A 30 -15.49 -10.94 2.68
N LEU A 31 -14.24 -10.50 2.48
CA LEU A 31 -13.84 -9.09 2.53
C LEU A 31 -13.75 -8.44 1.12
N TYR A 32 -14.07 -9.19 0.06
CA TYR A 32 -13.87 -8.76 -1.33
C TYR A 32 -15.17 -8.52 -2.10
N GLY A 33 -16.16 -7.92 -1.45
CA GLY A 33 -17.45 -7.56 -2.07
C GLY A 33 -18.32 -8.75 -2.49
N LYS A 34 -19.64 -8.53 -2.52
CA LYS A 34 -20.61 -9.59 -2.86
C LYS A 34 -20.86 -9.72 -4.36
N ASP A 35 -20.55 -8.68 -5.13
CA ASP A 35 -20.79 -8.62 -6.57
C ASP A 35 -19.65 -7.90 -7.31
N ILE A 36 -19.71 -7.94 -8.64
CA ILE A 36 -18.68 -7.38 -9.51
C ILE A 36 -18.52 -5.86 -9.36
N LYS A 37 -19.59 -5.14 -9.01
CA LYS A 37 -19.53 -3.68 -8.85
C LYS A 37 -18.84 -3.31 -7.55
N GLU A 38 -19.17 -4.01 -6.46
CA GLU A 38 -18.48 -3.84 -5.18
C GLU A 38 -17.00 -4.21 -5.30
N ARG A 39 -16.68 -5.31 -5.99
CA ARG A 39 -15.27 -5.70 -6.29
C ARG A 39 -14.53 -4.64 -7.08
N ALA A 40 -15.13 -4.09 -8.14
CA ALA A 40 -14.50 -3.05 -8.93
C ALA A 40 -14.19 -1.79 -8.11
N LEU A 41 -15.06 -1.42 -7.15
CA LEU A 41 -14.79 -0.33 -6.23
C LEU A 41 -13.64 -0.67 -5.27
N ILE A 42 -13.63 -1.87 -4.69
CA ILE A 42 -12.54 -2.33 -3.81
C ILE A 42 -11.21 -2.34 -4.58
N ASP A 43 -11.18 -2.85 -5.81
CA ASP A 43 -9.99 -2.87 -6.66
C ASP A 43 -9.50 -1.46 -6.94
N MET A 44 -10.39 -0.55 -7.37
CA MET A 44 -10.03 0.84 -7.63
C MET A 44 -9.41 1.52 -6.40
N TYR A 45 -9.98 1.28 -5.21
CA TYR A 45 -9.47 1.81 -3.96
C TYR A 45 -8.13 1.19 -3.54
N THR A 46 -8.01 -0.14 -3.62
CA THR A 46 -6.79 -0.85 -3.19
C THR A 46 -5.62 -0.59 -4.14
N GLU A 47 -5.83 -0.51 -5.45
CA GLU A 47 -4.79 -0.14 -6.42
C GLU A 47 -4.34 1.31 -6.22
N GLY A 48 -5.27 2.23 -5.95
CA GLY A 48 -4.91 3.62 -5.62
C GLY A 48 -4.04 3.71 -4.36
N MET A 49 -4.34 2.92 -3.33
CA MET A 49 -3.51 2.84 -2.13
C MET A 49 -2.16 2.15 -2.39
N ALA A 50 -2.11 1.15 -3.27
CA ALA A 50 -0.88 0.46 -3.63
C ALA A 50 0.14 1.41 -4.28
N ASP A 51 -0.31 2.31 -5.17
CA ASP A 51 0.55 3.34 -5.77
C ASP A 51 1.23 4.22 -4.70
N LEU A 52 0.47 4.65 -3.69
CA LEU A 52 1.01 5.47 -2.60
C LEU A 52 1.97 4.67 -1.72
N ASN A 53 1.59 3.44 -1.37
CA ASN A 53 2.40 2.55 -0.55
C ASN A 53 3.72 2.19 -1.23
N GLU A 54 3.74 2.02 -2.55
CA GLU A 54 4.98 1.78 -3.30
C GLU A 54 5.95 2.96 -3.20
N MET A 55 5.45 4.21 -3.29
CA MET A 55 6.29 5.39 -3.10
C MET A 55 6.96 5.40 -1.72
N ILE A 56 6.23 5.01 -0.68
CA ILE A 56 6.71 4.95 0.71
C ILE A 56 7.69 3.78 0.89
N LEU A 57 7.35 2.60 0.38
CA LEU A 57 8.19 1.40 0.48
C LEU A 57 9.59 1.60 -0.12
N LEU A 58 9.69 2.39 -1.19
CA LEU A 58 10.95 2.69 -1.86
C LEU A 58 11.75 3.82 -1.21
N LEU A 59 11.18 4.59 -0.27
CA LEU A 59 11.88 5.70 0.40
C LEU A 59 13.20 5.30 1.07
N PRO A 60 13.32 4.18 1.79
CA PRO A 60 14.58 3.77 2.41
C PRO A 60 15.69 3.48 1.40
N LEU A 61 15.34 3.14 0.16
CA LEU A 61 16.28 2.82 -0.92
C LEU A 61 16.69 4.04 -1.76
N CYS A 62 16.05 5.18 -1.54
CA CYS A 62 16.36 6.41 -2.25
C CYS A 62 17.70 6.98 -1.81
N ARG A 63 18.39 7.67 -2.72
CA ARG A 63 19.63 8.36 -2.36
C ARG A 63 19.32 9.45 -1.32
N PRO A 64 20.22 9.72 -0.36
CA PRO A 64 19.98 10.71 0.68
C PRO A 64 19.57 12.09 0.14
N GLU A 65 20.17 12.52 -0.98
CA GLU A 65 19.94 13.85 -1.56
C GLU A 65 18.54 13.98 -2.20
N GLU A 66 17.91 12.86 -2.55
CA GLU A 66 16.58 12.81 -3.17
C GLU A 66 15.47 12.64 -2.13
N LYS A 67 15.81 12.29 -0.89
CA LYS A 67 14.88 11.80 0.11
C LYS A 67 13.87 12.86 0.54
N ASP A 68 14.33 14.07 0.85
CA ASP A 68 13.47 15.17 1.29
C ASP A 68 12.47 15.58 0.20
N ALA A 69 12.93 15.64 -1.05
CA ALA A 69 12.07 15.95 -2.19
C ALA A 69 11.00 14.86 -2.41
N LYS A 70 11.36 13.59 -2.27
CA LYS A 70 10.40 12.47 -2.37
C LYS A 70 9.41 12.47 -1.21
N ILE A 71 9.85 12.73 0.01
CA ILE A 71 8.97 12.87 1.18
C ILE A 71 7.98 14.02 0.97
N ALA A 72 8.45 15.18 0.48
CA ALA A 72 7.58 16.32 0.17
C ALA A 72 6.55 15.96 -0.91
N LEU A 73 6.95 15.26 -1.97
CA LEU A 73 6.05 14.79 -3.02
C LEU A 73 5.01 13.80 -2.50
N ILE A 74 5.41 12.84 -1.66
CA ILE A 74 4.49 11.88 -1.05
C ILE A 74 3.48 12.62 -0.16
N LYS A 75 3.93 13.54 0.69
CA LYS A 75 3.05 14.35 1.54
C LYS A 75 2.04 15.16 0.70
N GLU A 76 2.50 15.76 -0.40
CA GLU A 76 1.64 16.51 -1.32
C GLU A 76 0.58 15.59 -1.93
N LYS A 77 0.98 14.48 -2.57
CA LYS A 77 0.06 13.52 -3.19
C LYS A 77 -0.93 12.92 -2.19
N THR A 78 -0.48 12.59 -0.98
CA THR A 78 -1.36 12.06 0.07
C THR A 78 -2.47 13.05 0.40
N LYS A 79 -2.14 14.34 0.57
CA LYS A 79 -3.11 15.39 0.91
C LYS A 79 -3.99 15.80 -0.27
N SER A 80 -3.43 15.92 -1.48
CA SER A 80 -4.13 16.50 -2.64
C SER A 80 -4.90 15.47 -3.46
N ARG A 81 -4.41 14.22 -3.55
CA ARG A 81 -4.96 13.19 -4.42
C ARG A 81 -5.67 12.08 -3.66
N TYR A 82 -5.02 11.50 -2.65
CA TYR A 82 -5.54 10.32 -1.98
C TYR A 82 -6.59 10.69 -0.91
N PHE A 83 -6.31 11.63 -0.01
CA PHE A 83 -7.25 12.03 1.05
C PHE A 83 -8.66 12.41 0.55
N PRO A 84 -8.81 13.21 -0.52
CA PRO A 84 -10.13 13.54 -1.05
C PRO A 84 -10.84 12.35 -1.68
N ALA A 85 -10.10 11.44 -2.32
CA ALA A 85 -10.65 10.26 -2.98
C ALA A 85 -11.20 9.23 -1.98
N PHE A 86 -10.57 9.11 -0.81
CA PHE A 86 -10.92 8.15 0.24
C PHE A 86 -11.73 8.75 1.41
N ARG A 87 -12.08 10.04 1.36
CA ARG A 87 -12.75 10.76 2.46
C ARG A 87 -12.03 10.62 3.81
N ALA A 88 -10.72 10.90 3.85
CA ALA A 88 -9.91 10.90 5.07
C ALA A 88 -10.05 9.60 5.92
N ASP A 89 -9.85 8.46 5.28
CA ASP A 89 -9.77 7.15 5.94
C ASP A 89 -8.71 7.16 7.06
N ILE A 90 -9.00 6.52 8.19
CA ILE A 90 -8.08 6.38 9.34
C ILE A 90 -6.74 5.78 8.89
N SER A 91 -6.77 4.84 7.94
CA SER A 91 -5.58 4.18 7.41
C SER A 91 -4.63 5.17 6.70
N LEU A 92 -5.21 6.16 6.05
CA LEU A 92 -4.50 7.21 5.34
C LEU A 92 -3.90 8.26 6.30
N VAL A 93 -4.60 8.51 7.40
CA VAL A 93 -4.08 9.32 8.51
C VAL A 93 -2.90 8.63 9.18
N GLU A 94 -3.01 7.33 9.46
CA GLU A 94 -1.94 6.54 10.05
C GLU A 94 -0.69 6.50 9.15
N LEU A 95 -0.87 6.32 7.83
CA LEU A 95 0.22 6.43 6.85
C LEU A 95 0.89 7.81 6.84
N LEU A 96 0.13 8.90 6.97
CA LEU A 96 0.73 10.23 7.12
C LEU A 96 1.54 10.35 8.41
N TYR A 97 1.02 9.85 9.54
CA TYR A 97 1.75 9.82 10.80
C TYR A 97 3.06 9.05 10.65
N TYR A 98 3.05 7.85 10.06
CA TYR A 98 4.29 7.10 9.80
C TYR A 98 5.27 7.89 8.92
N VAL A 99 4.79 8.57 7.87
CA VAL A 99 5.66 9.41 7.01
C VAL A 99 6.16 10.65 7.75
N GLU A 100 5.41 11.18 8.71
CA GLU A 100 5.80 12.30 9.57
C GLU A 100 6.78 11.87 10.68
N GLU A 101 6.63 10.65 11.20
CA GLU A 101 7.45 10.03 12.24
C GLU A 101 8.64 9.23 11.72
N LEU A 102 8.87 9.14 10.40
CA LEU A 102 10.08 8.60 9.81
C LEU A 102 11.28 9.46 10.26
N ASP A 103 11.77 9.13 11.45
CA ASP A 103 12.89 9.77 12.13
C ASP A 103 14.14 9.59 11.28
N SER A 104 14.83 10.70 11.04
CA SER A 104 16.10 10.73 10.32
C SER A 104 17.15 9.83 10.97
N SER A 105 16.99 9.54 12.28
CA SER A 105 17.87 8.68 13.08
C SER A 105 17.71 7.17 12.81
N LEU A 106 16.57 6.71 12.27
CA LEU A 106 16.35 5.30 11.91
C LEU A 106 17.00 4.91 10.57
N ILE A 107 17.76 5.84 9.98
CA ILE A 107 18.33 5.79 8.64
C ILE A 107 19.85 6.09 8.70
N SER A 108 20.44 6.15 9.90
CA SER A 108 21.88 6.30 10.13
C SER A 108 22.53 4.98 10.52
#